data_AF-A0A6N8U735-F1
#
_entry.id   AF-A0A6N8U735-F1
#
_cell.length_a   1.000
_cell.length_b   1.000
_cell.length_c   1.000
_cell.angle_alpha   90.00
_cell.angle_beta   90.00
_cell.angle_gamma   90.00
#
_symmetry.space_group_name_H-M   'P 1'
#
loop_
_entity.id
_entity.type
_entity.pdbx_description
1 polymer ?
#
loop_
_entity_poly.entity_id
_entity_poly.type
_entity_poly.pdbx_seq_one_letter_code
_entity_poly.pdbx_strand_id
1 'polypeptide(L)'
;MNKYVLEVCCGSVSDCVRAEAGGADRIELNSALYMGGLTPSAAAVRLAKQKVHIPIIAMVRPRGAGFAYHDTEQEVMLAEAKELLEAGADGIAFGFLHKDCTIHKEATKAMTSLIHSYHKEAVFHRAFDCVNDPFQSIEVLISLKIDRVLTSGLQHKAIEGLDLIKELQYRYGKQIEILAGSGVQAENALHILRVSGVSQIHSSCKSWNFDPTTSSNGVTYGYADAPHEMDYDSVSASKAIDIKAAIAVPETIHYQHVLFDIDGTLLDNTYSVITSLQDTLRLILKREYSEAELSFCLGITGKQALHQLGCPDVDEAQRIWDEELQKYLHTVTVFTGITETVKKLHNLGIRLGIVSSKTRSEFEHEMRNYEMMPYFDTVILADDTLKHKPNPDPILAYLEKTGADPFNTVYVGDSIYDMQCADAAKVGKLLALWGSQLNTCELADGCLQKPADLFAHL
;
A
#
# COMPACT_ATOMS: atom_id res chain seq x y z
N MET A 1 9.79 -9.54 -12.09
CA MET A 1 9.72 -8.50 -11.03
C MET A 1 9.80 -9.20 -9.68
N ASN A 2 10.54 -8.64 -8.72
CA ASN A 2 10.81 -9.31 -7.45
C ASN A 2 9.60 -9.25 -6.52
N LYS A 3 9.03 -10.42 -6.20
CA LYS A 3 8.03 -10.60 -5.15
C LYS A 3 8.59 -10.10 -3.81
N TYR A 4 7.87 -9.23 -3.12
CA TYR A 4 8.25 -8.82 -1.76
C TYR A 4 8.17 -10.00 -0.79
N VAL A 5 9.18 -10.12 0.06
CA VAL A 5 9.33 -11.21 1.03
C VAL A 5 8.95 -10.71 2.42
N LEU A 6 8.02 -11.41 3.07
CA LEU A 6 7.75 -11.25 4.50
C LEU A 6 8.46 -12.35 5.29
N GLU A 7 9.41 -11.95 6.14
CA GLU A 7 9.96 -12.80 7.19
C GLU A 7 9.25 -12.54 8.52
N VAL A 8 8.83 -13.60 9.21
CA VAL A 8 8.18 -13.50 10.52
C VAL A 8 9.07 -14.07 11.63
N CYS A 9 9.27 -13.28 12.69
CA CYS A 9 9.96 -13.70 13.90
C CYS A 9 9.05 -14.62 14.75
N CYS A 10 9.46 -15.86 14.95
CA CYS A 10 8.69 -16.89 15.65
C CYS A 10 9.42 -17.34 16.92
N GLY A 11 8.70 -17.44 18.05
CA GLY A 11 9.26 -17.88 19.34
C GLY A 11 9.00 -19.35 19.67
N SER A 12 8.21 -20.04 18.83
CA SER A 12 7.78 -21.42 19.05
C SER A 12 7.43 -22.11 17.73
N VAL A 13 7.32 -23.45 17.76
CA VAL A 13 6.83 -24.22 16.60
C VAL A 13 5.39 -23.82 16.23
N SER A 14 4.54 -23.53 17.22
CA SER A 14 3.18 -23.07 16.96
C SER A 14 3.15 -21.69 16.29
N ASP A 15 4.11 -20.81 16.61
CA ASP A 15 4.28 -19.54 15.89
C ASP A 15 4.68 -19.78 14.44
N CYS A 16 5.58 -20.72 14.16
CA CYS A 16 5.96 -21.09 12.80
C CYS A 16 4.74 -21.49 11.96
N VAL A 17 3.89 -22.36 12.51
CA VAL A 17 2.66 -22.81 11.83
C VAL A 17 1.71 -21.63 11.58
N ARG A 18 1.55 -20.72 12.55
CA ARG A 18 0.72 -19.52 12.39
C ARG A 18 1.30 -18.54 11.37
N ALA A 19 2.62 -18.37 11.33
CA ALA A 19 3.29 -17.52 10.36
C ALA A 19 3.09 -18.04 8.92
N GLU A 20 3.30 -19.33 8.68
CA GLU A 20 3.07 -19.94 7.37
C GLU A 20 1.59 -19.86 6.96
N ALA A 21 0.66 -20.18 7.88
CA ALA A 21 -0.77 -20.02 7.64
C ALA A 21 -1.17 -18.57 7.34
N GLY A 22 -0.41 -17.60 7.87
CA GLY A 22 -0.58 -16.17 7.59
C GLY A 22 0.09 -15.69 6.29
N GLY A 23 0.71 -16.59 5.52
CA GLY A 23 1.33 -16.27 4.23
C GLY A 23 2.76 -15.73 4.32
N ALA A 24 3.45 -15.88 5.45
CA ALA A 24 4.86 -15.58 5.56
C ALA A 24 5.66 -16.34 4.48
N ASP A 25 6.66 -15.70 3.90
CA ASP A 25 7.54 -16.33 2.90
C ASP A 25 8.76 -16.99 3.55
N ARG A 26 9.09 -16.58 4.79
CA ARG A 26 10.21 -17.10 5.58
C ARG A 26 9.95 -16.92 7.08
N ILE A 27 10.59 -17.76 7.89
CA ILE A 27 10.56 -17.68 9.35
C ILE A 27 11.96 -17.41 9.90
N GLU A 28 12.07 -16.55 10.90
CA GLU A 28 13.20 -16.53 11.83
C GLU A 28 12.77 -17.18 13.15
N LEU A 29 13.28 -18.39 13.45
CA LEU A 29 12.96 -19.13 14.66
C LEU A 29 13.93 -18.77 15.78
N ASN A 30 13.35 -18.37 16.91
CA ASN A 30 14.00 -17.89 18.11
C ASN A 30 13.48 -18.64 19.35
N SER A 31 14.16 -18.45 20.48
CA SER A 31 13.59 -18.63 21.82
C SER A 31 13.56 -17.28 22.56
N ALA A 32 12.85 -17.20 23.70
CA ALA A 32 12.86 -16.04 24.60
C ALA A 32 12.74 -14.66 23.90
N LEU A 33 11.69 -14.48 23.08
CA LEU A 33 11.48 -13.25 22.29
C LEU A 33 11.52 -11.96 23.12
N TYR A 34 11.05 -12.01 24.38
CA TYR A 34 11.09 -10.86 25.30
C TYR A 34 12.52 -10.33 25.54
N MET A 35 13.56 -11.16 25.36
CA MET A 35 14.98 -10.78 25.46
C MET A 35 15.57 -10.29 24.12
N GLY A 36 14.73 -10.12 23.10
CA GLY A 36 15.14 -9.79 21.73
C GLY A 36 15.54 -11.01 20.90
N GLY A 37 15.11 -12.22 21.28
CA GLY A 37 15.41 -13.47 20.58
C GLY A 37 16.74 -14.10 21.00
N LEU A 38 16.70 -15.37 21.41
CA LEU A 38 17.84 -16.21 21.77
C LEU A 38 17.86 -17.48 20.92
N THR A 39 18.93 -18.26 21.02
CA THR A 39 19.06 -19.54 20.32
C THR A 39 17.87 -20.49 20.64
N PRO A 40 17.12 -21.00 19.64
CA PRO A 40 16.12 -22.05 19.87
C PRO A 40 16.79 -23.41 20.07
N SER A 41 16.07 -24.38 20.62
CA SER A 41 16.62 -25.75 20.68
C SER A 41 16.63 -26.42 19.31
N ALA A 42 17.61 -27.29 19.06
CA ALA A 42 17.64 -28.13 17.87
C ALA A 42 16.36 -28.99 17.70
N ALA A 43 15.73 -29.39 18.81
CA ALA A 43 14.45 -30.08 18.79
C ALA A 43 13.32 -29.22 18.22
N ALA A 44 13.28 -27.93 18.59
CA ALA A 44 12.30 -26.99 18.05
C ALA A 44 12.49 -26.79 16.54
N VAL A 45 13.73 -26.66 16.05
CA VAL A 45 14.03 -26.57 14.61
C VAL A 45 13.54 -27.82 13.87
N ARG A 46 13.91 -29.02 14.34
CA ARG A 46 13.49 -30.29 13.70
C ARG A 46 11.98 -30.41 13.62
N LEU A 47 11.28 -30.09 14.72
CA LEU A 47 9.83 -30.16 14.75
C LEU A 47 9.18 -29.08 13.86
N ALA A 48 9.73 -27.87 13.82
CA ALA A 48 9.26 -26.82 12.91
C ALA A 48 9.40 -27.26 11.45
N LYS A 49 10.55 -27.80 11.04
CA LYS A 49 10.78 -28.33 9.68
C LYS A 49 9.85 -29.49 9.30
N GLN A 50 9.26 -30.19 10.26
CA GLN A 50 8.23 -31.21 10.00
C GLN A 50 6.81 -30.61 9.84
N LYS A 51 6.60 -29.37 10.30
CA LYS A 51 5.29 -28.73 10.39
C LYS A 51 5.07 -27.61 9.38
N VAL A 52 6.15 -26.99 8.88
CA VAL A 52 6.11 -25.91 7.89
C VAL A 52 7.05 -26.19 6.73
N HIS A 53 6.75 -25.60 5.57
CA HIS A 53 7.42 -25.83 4.29
C HIS A 53 8.22 -24.62 3.81
N ILE A 54 7.96 -23.43 4.35
CA ILE A 54 8.78 -22.24 4.09
C ILE A 54 10.16 -22.30 4.78
N PRO A 55 11.17 -21.56 4.28
CA PRO A 55 12.52 -21.57 4.85
C PRO A 55 12.55 -21.09 6.31
N ILE A 56 13.43 -21.69 7.11
CA ILE A 56 13.64 -21.33 8.52
C ILE A 56 15.08 -20.87 8.75
N ILE A 57 15.26 -19.61 9.11
CA ILE A 57 16.50 -19.07 9.66
C ILE A 57 16.46 -19.25 11.18
N ALA A 58 17.46 -19.87 11.78
CA ALA A 58 17.51 -20.04 13.24
C ALA A 58 18.43 -19.00 13.89
N MET A 59 17.97 -18.39 14.98
CA MET A 59 18.78 -17.47 15.77
C MET A 59 19.93 -18.21 16.46
N VAL A 60 21.12 -17.62 16.51
CA VAL A 60 22.23 -18.02 17.37
C VAL A 60 22.64 -16.81 18.19
N ARG A 61 22.17 -16.80 19.44
CA ARG A 61 22.40 -15.74 20.41
C ARG A 61 22.27 -16.32 21.82
N PRO A 62 23.37 -16.47 22.57
CA PRO A 62 23.40 -17.28 23.79
C PRO A 62 22.82 -16.56 25.00
N ARG A 63 22.68 -15.22 24.95
CA ARG A 63 22.11 -14.41 26.03
C ARG A 63 21.54 -13.08 25.54
N GLY A 64 20.77 -12.43 26.40
CA GLY A 64 20.28 -11.06 26.19
C GLY A 64 21.39 -10.01 26.25
N ALA A 65 20.96 -8.74 26.12
CA ALA A 65 21.80 -7.55 26.06
C ALA A 65 22.75 -7.51 24.85
N GLY A 66 23.91 -6.86 24.97
CA GLY A 66 24.81 -6.52 23.86
C GLY A 66 25.51 -7.72 23.21
N PHE A 67 26.26 -7.42 22.15
CA PHE A 67 26.80 -8.41 21.19
C PHE A 67 28.32 -8.59 21.26
N ALA A 68 28.95 -8.04 22.31
CA ALA A 68 30.36 -8.28 22.62
C ALA A 68 30.48 -9.52 23.50
N TYR A 69 30.80 -10.65 22.86
CA TYR A 69 30.85 -11.96 23.49
C TYR A 69 32.27 -12.35 23.89
N HIS A 70 32.41 -13.00 25.04
CA HIS A 70 33.66 -13.62 25.46
C HIS A 70 33.93 -14.91 24.68
N ASP A 71 35.18 -15.38 24.66
CA ASP A 71 35.60 -16.55 23.88
C ASP A 71 34.75 -17.79 24.16
N THR A 72 34.41 -18.06 25.42
CA THR A 72 33.54 -19.19 25.80
C THR A 72 32.12 -19.05 25.27
N GLU A 73 31.60 -17.82 25.16
CA GLU A 73 30.27 -17.58 24.57
C GLU A 73 30.33 -17.78 23.05
N GLN A 74 31.42 -17.37 22.39
CA GLN A 74 31.63 -17.59 20.96
C GLN A 74 31.75 -19.08 20.62
N GLU A 75 32.44 -19.86 21.46
CA GLU A 75 32.54 -21.32 21.34
C GLU A 75 31.15 -22.00 21.40
N VAL A 76 30.32 -21.60 22.38
CA VAL A 76 28.93 -22.08 22.49
C VAL A 76 28.13 -21.72 21.24
N MET A 77 28.23 -20.48 20.77
CA MET A 77 27.50 -20.04 19.57
C MET A 77 27.86 -20.88 18.33
N LEU A 78 29.14 -21.19 18.11
CA LEU A 78 29.58 -22.02 16.99
C LEU A 78 29.07 -23.46 17.11
N ALA A 79 29.07 -24.02 18.32
CA ALA A 79 28.51 -25.35 18.57
C ALA A 79 27.00 -25.39 18.33
N GLU A 80 26.26 -24.41 18.86
CA GLU A 80 24.81 -24.28 18.65
C GLU A 80 24.47 -24.09 17.16
N ALA A 81 25.20 -23.24 16.44
CA ALA A 81 25.00 -23.03 15.01
C ALA A 81 25.14 -24.35 14.24
N LYS A 82 26.16 -25.15 14.56
CA LYS A 82 26.35 -26.47 13.95
C LYS A 82 25.16 -27.39 14.24
N GLU A 83 24.71 -27.48 15.49
CA GLU A 83 23.56 -28.32 15.86
C GLU A 83 22.26 -27.90 15.16
N LEU A 84 22.04 -26.59 14.98
CA LEU A 84 20.87 -26.05 14.31
C LEU A 84 20.91 -26.31 12.79
N LEU A 85 22.08 -26.19 12.16
CA LEU A 85 22.29 -26.56 10.76
C LEU A 85 22.04 -28.06 10.55
N GLU A 86 22.55 -28.92 11.44
CA GLU A 86 22.29 -30.37 11.42
C GLU A 86 20.83 -30.73 11.73
N ALA A 87 20.12 -29.87 12.46
CA ALA A 87 18.67 -29.98 12.69
C ALA A 87 17.82 -29.56 11.48
N GLY A 88 18.42 -28.99 10.44
CA GLY A 88 17.77 -28.64 9.19
C GLY A 88 17.40 -27.16 9.04
N ALA A 89 18.02 -26.26 9.81
CA ALA A 89 17.91 -24.82 9.56
C ALA A 89 18.39 -24.48 8.14
N ASP A 90 17.70 -23.54 7.47
CA ASP A 90 18.03 -23.06 6.14
C ASP A 90 19.02 -21.88 6.15
N GLY A 91 19.26 -21.32 7.34
CA GLY A 91 20.25 -20.31 7.61
C GLY A 91 20.36 -20.03 9.09
N ILE A 92 21.32 -19.20 9.46
CA ILE A 92 21.57 -18.79 10.83
C ILE A 92 21.61 -17.25 10.92
N ALA A 93 20.86 -16.70 11.88
CA ALA A 93 20.89 -15.29 12.24
C ALA A 93 21.80 -15.08 13.46
N PHE A 94 22.78 -14.19 13.36
CA PHE A 94 23.78 -13.95 14.42
C PHE A 94 24.40 -12.55 14.31
N GLY A 95 25.27 -12.19 15.25
CA GLY A 95 26.15 -11.02 15.06
C GLY A 95 27.11 -10.81 16.21
N PHE A 96 28.36 -10.47 15.89
CA PHE A 96 29.46 -10.30 16.83
C PHE A 96 30.02 -8.88 16.74
N LEU A 97 30.09 -8.18 17.86
CA LEU A 97 30.70 -6.87 17.96
C LEU A 97 31.88 -6.89 18.93
N HIS A 98 32.82 -5.98 18.74
CA HIS A 98 33.75 -5.58 19.78
C HIS A 98 33.08 -4.61 20.76
N LYS A 99 33.73 -4.38 21.91
CA LYS A 99 33.24 -3.43 22.94
C LYS A 99 33.17 -1.99 22.44
N ASP A 100 33.88 -1.67 21.37
CA ASP A 100 33.89 -0.37 20.70
C ASP A 100 32.83 -0.27 19.58
N CYS A 101 31.89 -1.21 19.51
CA CYS A 101 30.82 -1.24 18.51
C CYS A 101 31.29 -1.40 17.06
N THR A 102 32.47 -2.01 16.83
CA THR A 102 32.90 -2.46 15.50
C THR A 102 32.61 -3.95 15.29
N ILE A 103 32.51 -4.40 14.03
CA ILE A 103 32.29 -5.82 13.70
C ILE A 103 33.49 -6.68 14.14
N HIS A 104 33.25 -7.74 14.90
CA HIS A 104 34.29 -8.71 15.26
C HIS A 104 34.58 -9.67 14.11
N LYS A 105 35.57 -9.32 13.27
CA LYS A 105 35.82 -9.98 11.98
C LYS A 105 36.11 -11.48 12.09
N GLU A 106 36.92 -11.89 13.05
CA GLU A 106 37.35 -13.27 13.25
C GLU A 106 36.17 -14.17 13.62
N ALA A 107 35.37 -13.77 14.60
CA ALA A 107 34.18 -14.49 15.04
C ALA A 107 33.12 -14.54 13.94
N THR A 108 32.85 -13.40 13.27
CA THR A 108 31.94 -13.36 12.12
C THR A 108 32.41 -14.26 10.99
N LYS A 109 33.69 -14.26 10.64
CA LYS A 109 34.24 -15.14 9.60
C LYS A 109 34.11 -16.62 9.95
N ALA A 110 34.39 -16.99 11.20
CA ALA A 110 34.25 -18.37 11.67
C ALA A 110 32.80 -18.86 11.54
N MET A 111 31.84 -18.04 11.98
CA MET A 111 30.41 -18.34 11.86
C MET A 111 29.97 -18.44 10.40
N THR A 112 30.29 -17.46 9.56
CA THR A 112 29.91 -17.50 8.13
C THR A 112 30.53 -18.71 7.42
N SER A 113 31.79 -19.04 7.70
CA SER A 113 32.46 -20.21 7.10
C SER A 113 31.77 -21.52 7.48
N LEU A 114 31.34 -21.65 8.74
CA LEU A 114 30.56 -22.81 9.20
C LEU A 114 29.21 -22.88 8.50
N ILE A 115 28.46 -21.79 8.44
CA ILE A 115 27.14 -21.75 7.79
C ILE A 115 27.24 -22.13 6.31
N HIS A 116 28.21 -21.54 5.60
CA HIS A 116 28.43 -21.79 4.19
C HIS A 116 28.98 -23.20 3.90
N SER A 117 29.65 -23.86 4.85
CA SER A 117 30.02 -25.28 4.69
C SER A 117 28.81 -26.22 4.65
N TYR A 118 27.64 -25.76 5.13
CA TYR A 118 26.35 -26.45 4.99
C TYR A 118 25.52 -25.93 3.81
N HIS A 119 26.07 -25.01 2.99
CA HIS A 119 25.37 -24.33 1.89
C HIS A 119 24.09 -23.60 2.33
N LYS A 120 24.12 -22.96 3.49
CA LYS A 120 22.99 -22.25 4.11
C LYS A 120 23.23 -20.73 4.17
N GLU A 121 22.19 -19.96 4.48
CA GLU A 121 22.25 -18.49 4.53
C GLU A 121 22.85 -17.97 5.85
N ALA A 122 23.80 -17.05 5.76
CA ALA A 122 24.35 -16.30 6.89
C ALA A 122 23.69 -14.92 6.98
N VAL A 123 22.92 -14.70 8.06
CA VAL A 123 22.19 -13.45 8.31
C VAL A 123 22.81 -12.70 9.48
N PHE A 124 23.31 -11.48 9.25
CA PHE A 124 23.77 -10.62 10.33
C PHE A 124 22.57 -9.86 10.91
N HIS A 125 22.18 -10.20 12.14
CA HIS A 125 20.99 -9.66 12.79
C HIS A 125 21.17 -8.19 13.24
N ARG A 126 20.24 -7.68 14.06
CA ARG A 126 20.21 -6.29 14.55
C ARG A 126 21.39 -5.83 15.42
N ALA A 127 22.41 -6.66 15.67
CA ALA A 127 23.71 -6.12 16.11
C ALA A 127 24.25 -5.04 15.17
N PHE A 128 23.86 -5.08 13.88
CA PHE A 128 24.19 -4.01 12.93
C PHE A 128 23.66 -2.65 13.39
N ASP A 129 22.51 -2.58 14.06
CA ASP A 129 21.94 -1.33 14.56
C ASP A 129 22.71 -0.74 15.76
N CYS A 130 23.73 -1.45 16.27
CA CYS A 130 24.58 -1.00 17.38
C CYS A 130 25.99 -0.58 16.94
N VAL A 131 26.28 -0.53 15.63
CA VAL A 131 27.60 -0.14 15.11
C VAL A 131 27.78 1.38 15.07
N ASN A 132 29.02 1.84 15.18
CA ASN A 132 29.31 3.28 15.07
C ASN A 132 29.29 3.81 13.63
N ASP A 133 29.80 3.02 12.68
CA ASP A 133 29.86 3.38 11.25
C ASP A 133 29.17 2.29 10.43
N PRO A 134 27.93 2.52 9.96
CA PRO A 134 27.17 1.53 9.21
C PRO A 134 27.78 1.22 7.84
N PHE A 135 28.48 2.18 7.21
CA PHE A 135 29.06 2.02 5.88
C PHE A 135 30.34 1.19 5.94
N GLN A 136 31.23 1.48 6.89
CA GLN A 136 32.39 0.64 7.13
C GLN A 136 31.97 -0.77 7.56
N SER A 137 30.94 -0.88 8.40
CA SER A 137 30.46 -2.16 8.91
C SER A 137 29.89 -3.03 7.80
N ILE A 138 29.06 -2.49 6.91
CA ILE A 138 28.50 -3.30 5.82
C ILE A 138 29.56 -3.75 4.81
N GLU A 139 30.59 -2.94 4.55
CA GLU A 139 31.73 -3.35 3.71
C GLU A 139 32.51 -4.51 4.33
N VAL A 140 32.68 -4.51 5.65
CA VAL A 140 33.25 -5.65 6.37
C VAL A 140 32.37 -6.88 6.21
N LEU A 141 31.05 -6.77 6.42
CA LEU A 141 30.12 -7.91 6.28
C LEU A 141 30.13 -8.49 4.85
N ILE A 142 30.18 -7.65 3.81
CA ILE A 142 30.32 -8.08 2.41
C ILE A 142 31.63 -8.84 2.19
N SER A 143 32.75 -8.32 2.73
CA SER A 143 34.06 -8.97 2.62
C SER A 143 34.08 -10.36 3.29
N LEU A 144 33.27 -10.53 4.33
CA LEU A 144 33.09 -11.77 5.07
C LEU A 144 31.99 -12.67 4.51
N LYS A 145 31.38 -12.31 3.36
CA LYS A 145 30.36 -13.09 2.66
C LYS A 145 29.07 -13.28 3.47
N ILE A 146 28.66 -12.30 4.26
CA ILE A 146 27.29 -12.30 4.81
C ILE A 146 26.29 -12.17 3.66
N ASP A 147 25.22 -12.96 3.70
CA ASP A 147 24.20 -12.99 2.65
C ASP A 147 23.16 -11.88 2.86
N ARG A 148 22.76 -11.63 4.11
CA ARG A 148 21.71 -10.66 4.47
C ARG A 148 22.00 -9.93 5.78
N VAL A 149 21.61 -8.66 5.86
CA VAL A 149 21.65 -7.86 7.10
C VAL A 149 20.23 -7.45 7.51
N LEU A 150 19.85 -7.76 8.75
CA LEU A 150 18.63 -7.26 9.38
C LEU A 150 18.93 -5.95 10.11
N THR A 151 18.23 -4.88 9.74
CA THR A 151 18.47 -3.54 10.29
C THR A 151 17.19 -2.72 10.40
N SER A 152 17.20 -1.80 11.36
CA SER A 152 16.22 -0.72 11.54
C SER A 152 16.79 0.64 11.12
N GLY A 153 17.94 0.66 10.46
CA GLY A 153 18.67 1.87 10.10
C GLY A 153 19.30 2.58 11.30
N LEU A 154 19.80 1.82 12.28
CA LEU A 154 20.38 2.35 13.53
C LEU A 154 19.39 3.19 14.36
N GLN A 155 18.09 2.93 14.18
CA GLN A 155 17.00 3.60 14.91
C GLN A 155 16.20 2.61 15.76
N HIS A 156 15.24 3.11 16.53
CA HIS A 156 14.39 2.23 17.31
C HIS A 156 13.44 1.41 16.40
N LYS A 157 12.87 2.05 15.36
CA LYS A 157 12.02 1.42 14.34
C LYS A 157 12.55 1.63 12.94
N ALA A 158 12.31 0.68 12.03
CA ALA A 158 12.72 0.79 10.62
C ALA A 158 12.18 2.05 9.92
N ILE A 159 10.98 2.49 10.27
CA ILE A 159 10.36 3.69 9.69
C ILE A 159 11.16 4.97 9.99
N GLU A 160 11.82 5.01 11.15
CA GLU A 160 12.63 6.15 11.59
C GLU A 160 14.02 6.12 10.90
N GLY A 161 14.52 4.93 10.57
CA GLY A 161 15.82 4.72 9.92
C GLY A 161 15.77 4.63 8.40
N LEU A 162 14.66 5.02 7.75
CA LEU A 162 14.44 4.83 6.31
C LEU A 162 15.54 5.42 5.44
N ASP A 163 16.03 6.62 5.76
CA ASP A 163 17.06 7.29 4.96
C ASP A 163 18.34 6.46 4.91
N LEU A 164 18.76 5.89 6.05
CA LEU A 164 19.93 5.03 6.09
C LEU A 164 19.68 3.70 5.37
N ILE A 165 18.52 3.07 5.58
CA ILE A 165 18.18 1.81 4.89
C ILE A 165 18.19 2.02 3.37
N LYS A 166 17.65 3.14 2.90
CA LYS A 166 17.65 3.54 1.48
C LYS A 166 19.07 3.70 0.94
N GLU A 167 19.95 4.39 1.66
CA GLU A 167 21.35 4.57 1.26
C GLU A 167 22.10 3.23 1.23
N LEU A 168 21.90 2.36 2.22
CA LEU A 168 22.49 1.02 2.26
C LEU A 168 22.02 0.17 1.07
N GLN A 169 20.71 0.18 0.79
CA GLN A 169 20.14 -0.54 -0.33
C GLN A 169 20.66 -0.01 -1.68
N TYR A 170 20.73 1.31 -1.85
CA TYR A 170 21.23 1.94 -3.07
C TYR A 170 22.69 1.59 -3.35
N ARG A 171 23.56 1.64 -2.33
CA ARG A 171 25.01 1.43 -2.50
C ARG A 171 25.40 -0.05 -2.53
N TYR A 172 24.76 -0.89 -1.71
CA TYR A 172 25.24 -2.24 -1.42
C TYR A 172 24.23 -3.36 -1.73
N GLY A 173 22.97 -3.04 -2.07
CA GLY A 173 21.92 -4.04 -2.30
C GLY A 173 22.17 -5.05 -3.44
N LYS A 174 23.20 -4.83 -4.27
CA LYS A 174 23.68 -5.79 -5.28
C LYS A 174 24.70 -6.80 -4.75
N GLN A 175 25.26 -6.55 -3.57
CA GLN A 175 26.36 -7.32 -2.96
C GLN A 175 25.92 -8.08 -1.71
N ILE A 176 24.92 -7.54 -1.01
CA ILE A 176 24.36 -8.08 0.24
C ILE A 176 22.88 -7.70 0.32
N GLU A 177 22.04 -8.61 0.81
CA GLU A 177 20.61 -8.32 0.96
C GLU A 177 20.35 -7.45 2.18
N ILE A 178 19.48 -6.46 2.05
CA ILE A 178 19.03 -5.61 3.16
C ILE A 178 17.62 -6.03 3.55
N LEU A 179 17.44 -6.39 4.82
CA LEU A 179 16.17 -6.77 5.43
C LEU A 179 15.77 -5.70 6.44
N ALA A 180 14.71 -4.95 6.14
CA ALA A 180 14.21 -3.93 7.05
C ALA A 180 13.36 -4.57 8.16
N GLY A 181 13.67 -4.27 9.42
CA GLY A 181 12.94 -4.82 10.57
C GLY A 181 12.88 -3.90 11.78
N SER A 182 12.08 -4.26 12.78
CA SER A 182 11.64 -3.44 13.91
C SER A 182 10.47 -2.51 13.57
N GLY A 183 9.32 -2.75 14.21
CA GLY A 183 8.12 -1.90 14.08
C GLY A 183 7.36 -2.03 12.76
N VAL A 184 7.66 -3.05 11.95
CA VAL A 184 6.97 -3.28 10.66
C VAL A 184 5.57 -3.86 10.89
N GLN A 185 4.55 -3.15 10.40
CA GLN A 185 3.12 -3.48 10.50
C GLN A 185 2.44 -3.23 9.15
N ALA A 186 1.19 -3.66 8.99
CA ALA A 186 0.47 -3.56 7.71
C ALA A 186 0.39 -2.12 7.19
N GLU A 187 0.24 -1.16 8.09
CA GLU A 187 0.07 0.27 7.78
C GLU A 187 1.35 0.91 7.23
N ASN A 188 2.52 0.36 7.53
CA ASN A 188 3.80 0.94 7.15
C ASN A 188 4.67 0.05 6.23
N ALA A 189 4.34 -1.23 6.09
CA ALA A 189 5.16 -2.21 5.36
C ALA A 189 5.43 -1.79 3.91
N LEU A 190 4.38 -1.43 3.16
CA LEU A 190 4.52 -1.03 1.76
C LEU A 190 5.32 0.28 1.61
N HIS A 191 5.11 1.23 2.53
CA HIS A 191 5.86 2.48 2.53
C HIS A 191 7.36 2.23 2.77
N ILE A 192 7.70 1.37 3.74
CA ILE A 192 9.09 0.98 4.00
C ILE A 192 9.72 0.39 2.74
N LEU A 193 9.05 -0.57 2.10
CA LEU A 193 9.53 -1.22 0.87
C LEU A 193 9.74 -0.23 -0.27
N ARG A 194 8.76 0.64 -0.54
CA ARG A 194 8.81 1.61 -1.65
C ARG A 194 9.87 2.69 -1.44
N VAL A 195 9.95 3.25 -0.24
CA VAL A 195 10.86 4.38 0.04
C VAL A 195 12.31 3.92 0.13
N SER A 196 12.56 2.79 0.81
CA SER A 196 13.92 2.28 0.96
C SER A 196 14.42 1.48 -0.25
N GLY A 197 13.50 0.95 -1.07
CA GLY A 197 13.83 0.13 -2.23
C GLY A 197 14.29 -1.29 -1.89
N VAL A 198 14.18 -1.72 -0.63
CA VAL A 198 14.43 -3.11 -0.22
C VAL A 198 13.30 -4.02 -0.71
N SER A 199 13.61 -5.31 -0.85
CA SER A 199 12.64 -6.31 -1.31
C SER A 199 12.08 -7.20 -0.19
N GLN A 200 12.57 -7.02 1.04
CA GLN A 200 12.26 -7.92 2.16
C GLN A 200 12.05 -7.13 3.44
N ILE A 201 11.07 -7.57 4.24
CA ILE A 201 10.75 -6.99 5.54
C ILE A 201 10.63 -8.08 6.61
N HIS A 202 10.96 -7.71 7.84
CA HIS A 202 10.91 -8.57 9.02
C HIS A 202 9.91 -8.01 10.05
N SER A 203 8.92 -8.80 10.43
CA SER A 203 7.92 -8.43 11.44
C SER A 203 7.79 -9.52 12.51
N SER A 204 7.47 -9.12 13.74
CA SER A 204 7.13 -10.05 14.81
C SER A 204 5.70 -10.57 14.71
N CYS A 205 4.82 -9.87 13.98
CA CYS A 205 3.38 -10.14 13.95
C CYS A 205 2.79 -10.39 15.37
N LYS A 206 3.36 -9.72 16.38
CA LYS A 206 3.20 -10.07 17.79
C LYS A 206 1.73 -9.99 18.23
N SER A 207 1.33 -11.00 18.98
CA SER A 207 0.07 -11.12 19.71
C SER A 207 0.36 -11.66 21.11
N TRP A 208 -0.65 -11.62 21.95
CA TRP A 208 -0.61 -12.09 23.33
C TRP A 208 -1.62 -13.20 23.53
N ASN A 209 -1.26 -14.21 24.30
CA ASN A 209 -2.16 -15.26 24.74
C ASN A 209 -2.16 -15.32 26.26
N PHE A 210 -3.36 -15.34 26.84
CA PHE A 210 -3.54 -15.47 28.27
C PHE A 210 -3.19 -16.88 28.77
N ASP A 211 -2.38 -16.94 29.83
CA ASP A 211 -2.12 -18.16 30.58
C ASP A 211 -2.43 -17.92 32.08
N PRO A 212 -3.51 -18.52 32.63
CA PRO A 212 -3.88 -18.33 34.03
C PRO A 212 -2.83 -18.89 35.01
N THR A 213 -1.87 -19.69 34.54
CA THR A 213 -0.79 -20.24 35.36
C THR A 213 0.41 -19.29 35.48
N THR A 214 0.43 -18.18 34.75
CA THR A 214 1.48 -17.15 34.81
C THR A 214 1.65 -16.60 36.23
N SER A 215 0.55 -16.38 36.94
CA SER A 215 0.59 -16.00 38.36
C SER A 215 -0.50 -16.71 39.15
N SER A 216 -0.11 -17.30 40.29
CA SER A 216 -1.03 -17.95 41.20
C SER A 216 -0.45 -17.95 42.62
N ASN A 217 -1.32 -17.79 43.63
CA ASN A 217 -0.96 -17.86 45.05
C ASN A 217 0.22 -16.95 45.46
N GLY A 218 0.34 -15.76 44.85
CA GLY A 218 1.40 -14.79 45.15
C GLY A 218 2.76 -15.08 44.50
N VAL A 219 2.86 -16.13 43.67
CA VAL A 219 4.02 -16.41 42.82
C VAL A 219 3.70 -15.94 41.40
N THR A 220 4.65 -15.30 40.73
CA THR A 220 4.48 -14.83 39.34
C THR A 220 5.71 -15.16 38.50
N TYR A 221 5.44 -15.57 37.26
CA TYR A 221 6.40 -15.71 36.16
C TYR A 221 6.12 -14.71 35.03
N GLY A 222 5.22 -13.73 35.27
CA GLY A 222 4.92 -12.68 34.32
C GLY A 222 6.13 -11.79 34.05
N TYR A 223 6.36 -11.47 32.77
CA TYR A 223 7.47 -10.62 32.31
C TYR A 223 7.00 -9.40 31.51
N ALA A 224 5.70 -9.33 31.20
CA ALA A 224 5.11 -8.28 30.41
C ALA A 224 4.40 -7.25 31.28
N ASP A 225 4.37 -6.01 30.81
CA ASP A 225 3.65 -4.92 31.46
C ASP A 225 2.13 -5.02 31.22
N ALA A 226 1.37 -4.24 31.99
CA ALA A 226 -0.07 -4.11 31.80
C ALA A 226 -0.45 -3.72 30.36
N PRO A 227 -1.50 -4.33 29.76
CA PRO A 227 -2.47 -5.27 30.34
C PRO A 227 -2.12 -6.77 30.14
N HIS A 228 -0.85 -7.08 29.88
CA HIS A 228 -0.40 -8.41 29.46
C HIS A 228 0.33 -9.19 30.55
N GLU A 229 0.14 -8.83 31.82
CA GLU A 229 0.90 -9.41 32.95
C GLU A 229 0.72 -10.92 33.08
N MET A 230 -0.41 -11.45 32.59
CA MET A 230 -0.77 -12.87 32.60
C MET A 230 -0.55 -13.56 31.25
N ASP A 231 -0.05 -12.83 30.25
CA ASP A 231 0.03 -13.30 28.87
C ASP A 231 1.46 -13.72 28.48
N TYR A 232 1.55 -14.50 27.41
CA TYR A 232 2.80 -14.80 26.73
C TYR A 232 2.77 -14.41 25.24
N ASP A 233 3.95 -14.10 24.70
CA ASP A 233 4.16 -13.73 23.30
C ASP A 233 3.77 -14.86 22.34
N SER A 234 3.13 -14.47 21.23
CA SER A 234 2.85 -15.35 20.10
C SER A 234 2.79 -14.58 18.79
N VAL A 235 2.77 -15.30 17.68
CA VAL A 235 2.52 -14.76 16.34
C VAL A 235 1.02 -14.79 16.03
N SER A 236 0.48 -13.67 15.54
CA SER A 236 -0.86 -13.61 14.93
C SER A 236 -0.78 -13.89 13.43
N ALA A 237 -1.53 -14.90 12.99
CA ALA A 237 -1.71 -15.18 11.57
C ALA A 237 -2.46 -14.04 10.84
N SER A 238 -3.43 -13.40 11.50
CA SER A 238 -4.18 -12.28 10.87
C SER A 238 -3.27 -11.09 10.59
N LYS A 239 -2.36 -10.74 11.51
CA LYS A 239 -1.39 -9.67 11.29
C LYS A 239 -0.44 -9.98 10.13
N ALA A 240 -0.01 -11.24 9.99
CA ALA A 240 0.78 -11.67 8.85
C ALA A 240 -0.03 -11.57 7.54
N ILE A 241 -1.30 -11.97 7.53
CA ILE A 241 -2.22 -11.81 6.39
C ILE A 241 -2.36 -10.33 6.02
N ASP A 242 -2.57 -9.45 7.00
CA ASP A 242 -2.73 -8.02 6.77
C ASP A 242 -1.48 -7.40 6.16
N ILE A 243 -0.28 -7.77 6.65
CA ILE A 243 0.98 -7.34 6.04
C ILE A 243 1.12 -7.90 4.63
N LYS A 244 0.82 -9.19 4.41
CA LYS A 244 0.89 -9.81 3.08
C LYS A 244 -0.07 -9.14 2.10
N ALA A 245 -1.27 -8.79 2.52
CA ALA A 245 -2.23 -8.04 1.72
C ALA A 245 -1.72 -6.62 1.43
N ALA A 246 -1.13 -5.95 2.42
CA ALA A 246 -0.58 -4.59 2.24
C ALA A 246 0.63 -4.55 1.29
N ILE A 247 1.48 -5.58 1.29
CA ILE A 247 2.65 -5.68 0.40
C ILE A 247 2.37 -6.50 -0.87
N ALA A 248 1.20 -7.12 -0.97
CA ALA A 248 0.69 -7.66 -2.22
C ALA A 248 0.35 -6.45 -3.10
N VAL A 249 1.39 -5.89 -3.69
CA VAL A 249 1.23 -4.87 -4.72
C VAL A 249 0.52 -5.59 -5.88
N PRO A 250 -0.69 -5.15 -6.28
CA PRO A 250 -1.21 -5.49 -7.60
C PRO A 250 -0.13 -5.15 -8.62
N GLU A 251 0.12 -6.05 -9.56
CA GLU A 251 1.17 -5.92 -10.58
C GLU A 251 1.29 -4.49 -11.11
N THR A 252 2.22 -3.70 -10.57
CA THR A 252 2.38 -2.25 -10.84
C THR A 252 1.11 -1.42 -10.60
N ILE A 253 1.22 -0.27 -9.91
CA ILE A 253 0.20 0.76 -10.14
C ILE A 253 0.36 1.18 -11.61
N HIS A 254 -0.50 0.67 -12.49
CA HIS A 254 -0.49 0.95 -13.92
C HIS A 254 -0.73 2.43 -14.16
N TYR A 255 -1.54 3.07 -13.31
CA TYR A 255 -1.97 4.45 -13.47
C TYR A 255 -1.40 5.40 -12.40
N GLN A 256 -0.53 6.31 -12.82
CA GLN A 256 0.02 7.39 -11.98
C GLN A 256 -0.92 8.61 -11.92
N HIS A 257 -1.83 8.71 -12.89
CA HIS A 257 -2.84 9.75 -13.00
C HIS A 257 -4.24 9.15 -13.08
N VAL A 258 -5.16 9.68 -12.26
CA VAL A 258 -6.59 9.33 -12.33
C VAL A 258 -7.39 10.60 -12.57
N LEU A 259 -8.13 10.64 -13.66
CA LEU A 259 -9.00 11.74 -14.06
C LEU A 259 -10.44 11.38 -13.78
N PHE A 260 -11.21 12.29 -13.21
CA PHE A 260 -12.62 12.09 -12.91
C PHE A 260 -13.49 13.07 -13.70
N ASP A 261 -14.63 12.58 -14.22
CA ASP A 261 -15.77 13.47 -14.47
C ASP A 261 -16.39 13.95 -13.15
N ILE A 262 -17.31 14.91 -13.22
CA ILE A 262 -18.07 15.40 -12.08
C ILE A 262 -19.45 14.77 -12.03
N ASP A 263 -20.25 14.91 -13.08
CA ASP A 263 -21.71 14.72 -13.05
C ASP A 263 -22.05 13.27 -13.34
N GLY A 264 -22.63 12.56 -12.37
CA GLY A 264 -22.82 11.11 -12.48
C GLY A 264 -21.58 10.29 -12.06
N THR A 265 -20.47 10.96 -11.74
CA THR A 265 -19.23 10.30 -11.30
C THR A 265 -18.84 10.69 -9.87
N LEU A 266 -18.55 11.96 -9.61
CA LEU A 266 -18.27 12.47 -8.26
C LEU A 266 -19.56 12.88 -7.53
N LEU A 267 -20.47 13.52 -8.26
CA LEU A 267 -21.73 14.06 -7.75
C LEU A 267 -22.93 13.33 -8.32
N ASP A 268 -23.89 13.01 -7.46
CA ASP A 268 -25.24 12.60 -7.85
C ASP A 268 -26.10 13.86 -8.02
N ASN A 269 -26.31 14.26 -9.27
CA ASN A 269 -27.12 15.42 -9.62
C ASN A 269 -28.19 15.14 -10.69
N THR A 270 -28.41 13.87 -11.04
CA THR A 270 -29.39 13.44 -12.06
C THR A 270 -30.77 14.06 -11.80
N TYR A 271 -31.24 13.99 -10.56
CA TYR A 271 -32.54 14.56 -10.18
C TYR A 271 -32.61 16.07 -10.44
N SER A 272 -31.57 16.82 -10.07
CA SER A 272 -31.54 18.27 -10.23
C SER A 272 -31.51 18.68 -11.70
N VAL A 273 -30.73 17.98 -12.53
CA VAL A 273 -30.57 18.26 -13.96
C VAL A 273 -31.85 17.96 -14.72
N ILE A 274 -32.43 16.77 -14.51
CA ILE A 274 -33.65 16.36 -15.21
C ILE A 274 -34.84 17.22 -14.80
N THR A 275 -35.06 17.44 -13.49
CA THR A 275 -36.25 18.15 -13.01
C THR A 275 -36.21 19.63 -13.43
N SER A 276 -35.05 20.28 -13.33
CA SER A 276 -34.90 21.67 -13.78
C SER A 276 -35.08 21.81 -15.29
N LEU A 277 -34.62 20.81 -16.08
CA LEU A 277 -34.83 20.80 -17.52
C LEU A 277 -36.30 20.60 -17.87
N GLN A 278 -37.03 19.72 -17.17
CA GLN A 278 -38.47 19.55 -17.35
C GLN A 278 -39.23 20.86 -17.10
N ASP A 279 -38.90 21.56 -16.02
CA ASP A 279 -39.51 22.86 -15.70
C ASP A 279 -39.20 23.91 -16.77
N THR A 280 -37.95 23.96 -17.23
CA THR A 280 -37.52 24.83 -18.32
C THR A 280 -38.29 24.55 -19.62
N LEU A 281 -38.40 23.28 -20.03
CA LEU A 281 -39.10 22.91 -21.26
C LEU A 281 -40.61 23.16 -21.15
N ARG A 282 -41.21 23.02 -19.96
CA ARG A 282 -42.60 23.40 -19.70
C ARG A 282 -42.80 24.91 -19.89
N LEU A 283 -41.81 25.73 -19.50
CA LEU A 283 -41.87 27.18 -19.68
C LEU A 283 -41.71 27.59 -21.16
N ILE A 284 -40.73 27.01 -21.87
CA ILE A 284 -40.31 27.46 -23.20
C ILE A 284 -41.10 26.76 -24.32
N LEU A 285 -41.19 25.44 -24.28
CA LEU A 285 -41.82 24.63 -25.33
C LEU A 285 -43.28 24.29 -25.05
N LYS A 286 -43.77 24.59 -23.83
CA LYS A 286 -45.14 24.23 -23.37
C LYS A 286 -45.43 22.74 -23.50
N ARG A 287 -44.41 21.90 -23.38
CA ARG A 287 -44.48 20.44 -23.47
C ARG A 287 -43.88 19.81 -22.22
N GLU A 288 -44.49 18.73 -21.77
CA GLU A 288 -43.92 17.87 -20.73
C GLU A 288 -43.12 16.74 -21.34
N TYR A 289 -42.01 16.42 -20.70
CA TYR A 289 -41.10 15.35 -21.08
C TYR A 289 -40.94 14.41 -19.89
N SER A 290 -40.93 13.11 -20.15
CA SER A 290 -40.54 12.12 -19.16
C SER A 290 -39.03 12.14 -18.92
N GLU A 291 -38.58 11.64 -17.77
CA GLU A 291 -37.14 11.48 -17.47
C GLU A 291 -36.43 10.64 -18.54
N ALA A 292 -37.07 9.56 -19.01
CA ALA A 292 -36.51 8.71 -20.05
C ALA A 292 -36.30 9.44 -21.40
N GLU A 293 -37.10 10.46 -21.70
CA GLU A 293 -36.90 11.30 -22.90
C GLU A 293 -35.75 12.30 -22.75
N LEU A 294 -35.33 12.62 -21.51
CA LEU A 294 -34.31 13.62 -21.21
C LEU A 294 -32.98 13.03 -20.76
N SER A 295 -32.92 11.73 -20.46
CA SER A 295 -31.72 11.05 -19.97
C SER A 295 -30.50 11.19 -20.90
N PHE A 296 -30.71 11.39 -22.21
CA PHE A 296 -29.63 11.64 -23.17
C PHE A 296 -28.84 12.94 -22.89
N CYS A 297 -29.41 13.86 -22.11
CA CYS A 297 -28.77 15.12 -21.73
C CYS A 297 -27.67 14.90 -20.68
N LEU A 298 -27.69 13.78 -19.95
CA LEU A 298 -26.68 13.44 -18.96
C LEU A 298 -25.36 13.10 -19.68
N GLY A 299 -24.31 13.87 -19.40
CA GLY A 299 -22.98 13.73 -20.01
C GLY A 299 -22.70 14.60 -21.25
N ILE A 300 -23.64 15.46 -21.67
CA ILE A 300 -23.40 16.49 -22.71
C ILE A 300 -23.60 17.91 -22.15
N THR A 301 -23.14 18.92 -22.89
CA THR A 301 -23.34 20.32 -22.48
C THR A 301 -24.82 20.72 -22.56
N GLY A 302 -25.26 21.63 -21.70
CA GLY A 302 -26.65 22.09 -21.69
C GLY A 302 -27.10 22.68 -23.03
N LYS A 303 -26.24 23.48 -23.68
CA LYS A 303 -26.52 24.03 -25.02
C LYS A 303 -26.74 22.96 -26.08
N GLN A 304 -25.97 21.87 -26.04
CA GLN A 304 -26.17 20.76 -26.97
C GLN A 304 -27.49 20.04 -26.71
N ALA A 305 -27.84 19.79 -25.45
CA ALA A 305 -29.13 19.21 -25.07
C ALA A 305 -30.30 20.07 -25.57
N LEU A 306 -30.28 21.37 -25.29
CA LEU A 306 -31.32 22.32 -25.71
C LEU A 306 -31.45 22.42 -27.24
N HIS A 307 -30.32 22.38 -27.96
CA HIS A 307 -30.32 22.34 -29.42
C HIS A 307 -30.99 21.05 -29.95
N GLN A 308 -30.69 19.88 -29.36
CA GLN A 308 -31.32 18.61 -29.75
C GLN A 308 -32.82 18.56 -29.43
N LEU A 309 -33.25 19.24 -28.36
CA LEU A 309 -34.66 19.39 -27.99
C LEU A 309 -35.43 20.37 -28.90
N GLY A 310 -34.73 21.05 -29.82
CA GLY A 310 -35.34 21.99 -30.76
C GLY A 310 -35.73 23.32 -30.12
N CYS A 311 -35.02 23.76 -29.08
CA CYS A 311 -35.26 25.07 -28.47
C CYS A 311 -34.97 26.20 -29.48
N PRO A 312 -35.92 27.14 -29.73
CA PRO A 312 -35.77 28.17 -30.75
C PRO A 312 -34.62 29.15 -30.48
N ASP A 313 -34.41 29.50 -29.20
CA ASP A 313 -33.30 30.32 -28.72
C ASP A 313 -32.57 29.54 -27.62
N VAL A 314 -31.43 28.95 -27.98
CA VAL A 314 -30.65 28.09 -27.10
C VAL A 314 -30.00 28.89 -25.97
N ASP A 315 -29.59 30.13 -26.22
CA ASP A 315 -28.93 30.96 -25.22
C ASP A 315 -29.94 31.45 -24.17
N GLU A 316 -31.14 31.86 -24.59
CA GLU A 316 -32.24 32.15 -23.66
C GLU A 316 -32.65 30.93 -22.86
N ALA A 317 -32.80 29.78 -23.54
CA ALA A 317 -33.20 28.55 -22.87
C ALA A 317 -32.17 28.07 -21.85
N GLN A 318 -30.87 28.25 -22.13
CA GLN A 318 -29.81 27.95 -21.16
C GLN A 318 -29.91 28.85 -19.94
N ARG A 319 -30.14 30.17 -20.12
CA ARG A 319 -30.30 31.08 -18.98
C ARG A 319 -31.47 30.70 -18.08
N ILE A 320 -32.62 30.36 -18.68
CA ILE A 320 -33.79 29.90 -17.92
C ILE A 320 -33.46 28.58 -17.21
N TRP A 321 -32.77 27.67 -17.87
CA TRP A 321 -32.38 26.41 -17.25
C TRP A 321 -31.45 26.61 -16.05
N ASP A 322 -30.45 27.48 -16.17
CA ASP A 322 -29.53 27.80 -15.07
C ASP A 322 -30.28 28.37 -13.86
N GLU A 323 -31.31 29.19 -14.08
CA GLU A 323 -32.20 29.73 -13.05
C GLU A 323 -33.07 28.64 -12.39
N GLU A 324 -33.67 27.77 -13.20
CA GLU A 324 -34.49 26.65 -12.70
C GLU A 324 -33.64 25.65 -11.91
N LEU A 325 -32.40 25.40 -12.34
CA LEU A 325 -31.47 24.49 -11.67
C LEU A 325 -31.15 24.93 -10.24
N GLN A 326 -31.10 26.25 -9.96
CA GLN A 326 -30.85 26.77 -8.61
C GLN A 326 -31.86 26.24 -7.57
N LYS A 327 -33.10 25.94 -7.99
CA LYS A 327 -34.14 25.41 -7.10
C LYS A 327 -33.80 24.02 -6.57
N TYR A 328 -32.99 23.26 -7.31
CA TYR A 328 -32.71 21.85 -7.07
C TYR A 328 -31.27 21.59 -6.62
N LEU A 329 -30.37 22.58 -6.57
CA LEU A 329 -28.99 22.37 -6.13
C LEU A 329 -28.87 21.74 -4.73
N HIS A 330 -29.86 21.96 -3.85
CA HIS A 330 -29.91 21.35 -2.53
C HIS A 330 -30.06 19.83 -2.53
N THR A 331 -30.40 19.22 -3.66
CA THR A 331 -30.52 17.76 -3.81
C THR A 331 -29.22 17.11 -4.28
N VAL A 332 -28.22 17.89 -4.67
CA VAL A 332 -26.94 17.37 -5.16
C VAL A 332 -26.14 16.83 -3.99
N THR A 333 -25.61 15.61 -4.13
CA THR A 333 -24.79 14.97 -3.10
C THR A 333 -23.55 14.33 -3.70
N VAL A 334 -22.50 14.15 -2.89
CA VAL A 334 -21.33 13.36 -3.28
C VAL A 334 -21.70 11.89 -3.20
N PHE A 335 -21.37 11.09 -4.23
CA PHE A 335 -21.62 9.65 -4.18
C PHE A 335 -20.90 9.00 -3.00
N THR A 336 -21.54 8.00 -2.39
CA THR A 336 -21.03 7.32 -1.21
C THR A 336 -19.66 6.69 -1.48
N GLY A 337 -18.64 7.04 -0.68
CA GLY A 337 -17.29 6.49 -0.79
C GLY A 337 -16.33 7.27 -1.68
N ILE A 338 -16.80 8.28 -2.43
CA ILE A 338 -15.93 9.10 -3.31
C ILE A 338 -14.86 9.84 -2.49
N THR A 339 -15.26 10.54 -1.42
CA THR A 339 -14.33 11.32 -0.60
C THR A 339 -13.23 10.45 0.00
N GLU A 340 -13.57 9.26 0.51
CA GLU A 340 -12.60 8.30 1.05
C GLU A 340 -11.69 7.75 -0.04
N THR A 341 -12.24 7.45 -1.22
CA THR A 341 -11.46 6.96 -2.36
C THR A 341 -10.46 8.01 -2.83
N VAL A 342 -10.89 9.25 -3.06
CA VAL A 342 -10.02 10.37 -3.44
C VAL A 342 -8.89 10.57 -2.43
N LYS A 343 -9.20 10.61 -1.12
CA LYS A 343 -8.21 10.72 -0.05
C LYS A 343 -7.17 9.58 -0.10
N LYS A 344 -7.62 8.35 -0.30
CA LYS A 344 -6.74 7.18 -0.39
C LYS A 344 -5.86 7.19 -1.64
N LEU A 345 -6.40 7.55 -2.81
CA LEU A 345 -5.62 7.66 -4.05
C LEU A 345 -4.49 8.67 -3.91
N HIS A 346 -4.80 9.85 -3.36
CA HIS A 346 -3.80 10.88 -3.08
C HIS A 346 -2.71 10.36 -2.12
N ASN A 347 -3.09 9.64 -1.05
CA ASN A 347 -2.14 9.04 -0.11
C ASN A 347 -1.27 7.93 -0.72
N LEU A 348 -1.71 7.31 -1.83
CA LEU A 348 -0.91 6.37 -2.61
C LEU A 348 0.10 7.06 -3.54
N GLY A 349 0.09 8.39 -3.59
CA GLY A 349 0.96 9.20 -4.46
C GLY A 349 0.45 9.33 -5.90
N ILE A 350 -0.81 9.00 -6.15
CA ILE A 350 -1.45 9.15 -7.46
C ILE A 350 -1.90 10.60 -7.62
N ARG A 351 -1.61 11.19 -8.79
CA ARG A 351 -2.07 12.55 -9.12
C ARG A 351 -3.51 12.51 -9.59
N LEU A 352 -4.34 13.41 -9.05
CA LEU A 352 -5.77 13.43 -9.33
C LEU A 352 -6.13 14.65 -10.18
N GLY A 353 -6.95 14.39 -11.19
CA GLY A 353 -7.45 15.40 -12.11
C GLY A 353 -8.96 15.41 -12.22
N ILE A 354 -9.53 16.56 -12.60
CA ILE A 354 -10.92 16.68 -13.02
C ILE A 354 -10.93 17.08 -14.48
N VAL A 355 -11.74 16.39 -15.29
CA VAL A 355 -11.98 16.74 -16.68
C VAL A 355 -13.48 16.61 -16.96
N SER A 356 -14.16 17.73 -17.14
CA SER A 356 -15.64 17.77 -17.19
C SER A 356 -16.17 18.68 -18.30
N SER A 357 -17.41 18.42 -18.73
CA SER A 357 -18.15 19.26 -19.68
C SER A 357 -18.85 20.45 -19.02
N LYS A 358 -18.69 20.64 -17.70
CA LYS A 358 -19.15 21.82 -16.98
C LYS A 358 -18.33 23.06 -17.33
N THR A 359 -18.98 24.21 -17.41
CA THR A 359 -18.33 25.51 -17.49
C THR A 359 -17.67 25.88 -16.16
N ARG A 360 -16.74 26.83 -16.21
CA ARG A 360 -16.05 27.40 -15.05
C ARG A 360 -17.02 28.08 -14.09
N SER A 361 -18.05 28.73 -14.61
CA SER A 361 -19.08 29.36 -13.80
C SER A 361 -19.86 28.32 -12.97
N GLU A 362 -20.29 27.22 -13.60
CA GLU A 362 -21.00 26.12 -12.92
C GLU A 362 -20.08 25.44 -11.90
N PHE A 363 -18.86 25.11 -12.31
CA PHE A 363 -17.88 24.45 -11.45
C PHE A 363 -17.59 25.27 -10.19
N GLU A 364 -17.34 26.57 -10.33
CA GLU A 364 -17.03 27.43 -9.19
C GLU A 364 -18.21 27.60 -8.24
N HIS A 365 -19.44 27.63 -8.75
CA HIS A 365 -20.64 27.75 -7.93
C HIS A 365 -20.91 26.48 -7.12
N GLU A 366 -20.71 25.31 -7.73
CA GLU A 366 -21.08 24.01 -7.16
C GLU A 366 -19.94 23.35 -6.37
N MET A 367 -18.71 23.39 -6.88
CA MET A 367 -17.62 22.53 -6.38
C MET A 367 -16.85 23.12 -5.19
N ARG A 368 -16.88 24.45 -4.98
CA ARG A 368 -15.98 25.17 -4.05
C ARG A 368 -15.96 24.64 -2.61
N ASN A 369 -17.03 24.01 -2.14
CA ASN A 369 -17.22 23.64 -0.74
C ASN A 369 -17.05 22.15 -0.44
N TYR A 370 -16.74 21.30 -1.42
CA TYR A 370 -16.56 19.87 -1.17
C TYR A 370 -15.19 19.55 -0.58
N GLU A 371 -15.17 18.71 0.47
CA GLU A 371 -13.94 18.31 1.18
C GLU A 371 -12.89 17.63 0.29
N MET A 372 -13.31 17.05 -0.84
CA MET A 372 -12.42 16.34 -1.76
C MET A 372 -11.62 17.28 -2.67
N MET A 373 -12.03 18.54 -2.81
CA MET A 373 -11.42 19.47 -3.77
C MET A 373 -9.91 19.71 -3.59
N PRO A 374 -9.37 19.82 -2.36
CA PRO A 374 -7.94 20.05 -2.17
C PRO A 374 -7.03 18.93 -2.68
N TYR A 375 -7.57 17.75 -3.01
CA TYR A 375 -6.77 16.61 -3.51
C TYR A 375 -6.65 16.59 -5.05
N PHE A 376 -7.35 17.47 -5.76
CA PHE A 376 -7.28 17.56 -7.21
C PHE A 376 -6.30 18.67 -7.63
N ASP A 377 -5.22 18.28 -8.29
CA ASP A 377 -4.12 19.20 -8.64
C ASP A 377 -4.38 19.95 -9.95
N THR A 378 -5.26 19.42 -10.80
CA THR A 378 -5.53 19.98 -12.12
C THR A 378 -6.98 19.75 -12.53
N VAL A 379 -7.63 20.81 -12.98
CA VAL A 379 -9.02 20.82 -13.47
C VAL A 379 -9.02 21.34 -14.90
N ILE A 380 -9.69 20.63 -15.80
CA ILE A 380 -10.01 21.04 -17.17
C ILE A 380 -11.54 21.08 -17.31
N LEU A 381 -12.06 22.21 -17.75
CA LEU A 381 -13.49 22.50 -17.88
C LEU A 381 -13.86 22.81 -19.33
N ALA A 382 -15.15 22.99 -19.60
CA ALA A 382 -15.63 23.30 -20.95
C ALA A 382 -15.09 24.64 -21.49
N ASP A 383 -14.67 25.58 -20.65
CA ASP A 383 -14.08 26.83 -21.16
C ASP A 383 -12.60 26.67 -21.57
N ASP A 384 -11.97 25.55 -21.22
CA ASP A 384 -10.53 25.33 -21.40
C ASP A 384 -10.18 24.70 -22.76
N THR A 385 -11.16 24.21 -23.52
CA THR A 385 -10.95 23.57 -24.83
C THR A 385 -11.97 24.03 -25.88
N LEU A 386 -11.61 23.95 -27.16
CA LEU A 386 -12.53 24.33 -28.26
C LEU A 386 -13.58 23.25 -28.56
N LYS A 387 -13.21 21.98 -28.35
CA LYS A 387 -14.10 20.83 -28.46
C LYS A 387 -14.19 20.16 -27.11
N HIS A 388 -15.33 19.53 -26.84
CA HIS A 388 -15.59 18.80 -25.60
C HIS A 388 -15.93 17.35 -25.89
N LYS A 389 -16.09 16.57 -24.82
CA LYS A 389 -16.54 15.18 -24.86
C LYS A 389 -17.71 15.06 -25.86
N PRO A 390 -17.67 14.08 -26.79
CA PRO A 390 -16.77 12.92 -26.82
C PRO A 390 -15.40 13.17 -27.49
N ASN A 391 -15.06 14.40 -27.88
CA ASN A 391 -13.75 14.69 -28.47
C ASN A 391 -12.64 14.59 -27.40
N PRO A 392 -11.42 14.18 -27.76
CA PRO A 392 -10.33 13.94 -26.81
C PRO A 392 -9.69 15.20 -26.22
N ASP A 393 -9.98 16.38 -26.80
CA ASP A 393 -9.34 17.65 -26.46
C ASP A 393 -9.25 17.94 -24.94
N PRO A 394 -10.29 17.70 -24.11
CA PRO A 394 -10.20 17.95 -22.67
C PRO A 394 -9.16 17.08 -21.94
N ILE A 395 -9.07 15.79 -22.29
CA ILE A 395 -8.08 14.89 -21.71
C ILE A 395 -6.69 15.22 -22.25
N LEU A 396 -6.56 15.53 -23.54
CA LEU A 396 -5.28 15.96 -24.12
C LEU A 396 -4.76 17.24 -23.47
N ALA A 397 -5.63 18.21 -23.17
CA ALA A 397 -5.27 19.43 -22.45
C ALA A 397 -4.77 19.13 -21.02
N TYR A 398 -5.37 18.15 -20.32
CA TYR A 398 -4.86 17.69 -19.03
C TYR A 398 -3.44 17.10 -19.17
N LEU A 399 -3.25 16.20 -20.14
CA LEU A 399 -1.98 15.51 -20.36
C LEU A 399 -0.86 16.52 -20.70
N GLU A 400 -1.14 17.48 -21.58
CA GLU A 400 -0.21 18.56 -21.95
C GLU A 400 0.17 19.42 -20.73
N LYS A 401 -0.83 19.82 -19.93
CA LYS A 401 -0.63 20.69 -18.76
C LYS A 401 0.20 20.02 -17.65
N THR A 402 0.08 18.71 -17.50
CA THR A 402 0.69 17.96 -16.39
C THR A 402 1.95 17.19 -16.77
N GLY A 403 2.19 16.96 -18.07
CA GLY A 403 3.24 16.09 -18.58
C GLY A 403 2.97 14.60 -18.32
N ALA A 404 1.71 14.22 -18.08
CA ALA A 404 1.31 12.85 -17.82
C ALA A 404 1.46 11.98 -19.09
N ASP A 405 1.79 10.70 -18.89
CA ASP A 405 1.86 9.72 -19.97
C ASP A 405 0.46 9.12 -20.18
N PRO A 406 -0.09 9.11 -21.41
CA PRO A 406 -1.36 8.46 -21.69
C PRO A 406 -1.42 6.99 -21.21
N PHE A 407 -0.31 6.25 -21.30
CA PHE A 407 -0.23 4.85 -20.89
C PHE A 407 -0.36 4.66 -19.38
N ASN A 408 -0.06 5.68 -18.57
CA ASN A 408 -0.21 5.64 -17.12
C ASN A 408 -1.30 6.60 -16.61
N THR A 409 -2.22 6.98 -17.48
CA THR A 409 -3.39 7.80 -17.14
C THR A 409 -4.67 6.99 -17.35
N VAL A 410 -5.58 7.07 -16.39
CA VAL A 410 -6.93 6.50 -16.51
C VAL A 410 -7.99 7.56 -16.28
N TYR A 411 -9.05 7.46 -17.05
CA TYR A 411 -10.22 8.30 -16.96
C TYR A 411 -11.40 7.53 -16.35
N VAL A 412 -12.06 8.12 -15.36
CA VAL A 412 -13.24 7.58 -14.68
C VAL A 412 -14.43 8.47 -15.00
N GLY A 413 -15.45 7.91 -15.64
CA GLY A 413 -16.70 8.60 -15.99
C GLY A 413 -17.87 7.64 -16.06
N ASP A 414 -19.09 8.16 -16.11
CA ASP A 414 -20.33 7.38 -16.12
C ASP A 414 -21.03 7.35 -17.48
N SER A 415 -20.68 8.23 -18.41
CA SER A 415 -21.39 8.34 -19.69
C SER A 415 -20.66 7.65 -20.86
N ILE A 416 -21.40 7.42 -21.95
CA ILE A 416 -20.78 6.97 -23.21
C ILE A 416 -19.79 8.00 -23.77
N TYR A 417 -20.05 9.29 -23.54
CA TYR A 417 -19.21 10.38 -24.04
C TYR A 417 -17.87 10.43 -23.33
N ASP A 418 -17.84 10.07 -22.05
CA ASP A 418 -16.60 9.87 -21.29
C ASP A 418 -15.75 8.75 -21.89
N MET A 419 -16.36 7.60 -22.14
CA MET A 419 -15.65 6.43 -22.70
C MET A 419 -15.10 6.74 -24.09
N GLN A 420 -15.88 7.44 -24.93
CA GLN A 420 -15.42 7.89 -26.25
C GLN A 420 -14.29 8.92 -26.18
N CYS A 421 -14.36 9.87 -25.23
CA CYS A 421 -13.32 10.87 -25.01
C CYS A 421 -12.00 10.20 -24.59
N ALA A 422 -12.06 9.29 -23.61
CA ALA A 422 -10.90 8.56 -23.11
C ALA A 422 -10.26 7.67 -24.19
N ASP A 423 -11.08 6.95 -24.95
CA ASP A 423 -10.63 6.12 -26.09
C ASP A 423 -9.92 6.96 -27.16
N ALA A 424 -10.52 8.08 -27.56
CA ALA A 424 -9.93 8.98 -28.54
C ALA A 424 -8.63 9.63 -28.03
N ALA A 425 -8.49 9.84 -26.72
CA ALA A 425 -7.29 10.36 -26.08
C ALA A 425 -6.23 9.28 -25.80
N LYS A 426 -6.56 8.00 -26.01
CA LYS A 426 -5.70 6.82 -25.78
C LYS A 426 -5.22 6.69 -24.33
N VAL A 427 -6.10 7.00 -23.38
CA VAL A 427 -5.90 6.74 -21.95
C VAL A 427 -6.74 5.54 -21.52
N GLY A 428 -6.45 4.96 -20.36
CA GLY A 428 -7.32 3.95 -19.76
C GLY A 428 -8.72 4.52 -19.48
N LYS A 429 -9.75 3.68 -19.51
CA LYS A 429 -11.15 4.11 -19.36
C LYS A 429 -11.93 3.18 -18.44
N LEU A 430 -12.45 3.73 -17.33
CA LEU A 430 -13.23 2.99 -16.35
C LEU A 430 -14.63 3.60 -16.23
N LEU A 431 -15.65 2.75 -16.31
CA LEU A 431 -17.05 3.14 -16.25
C LEU A 431 -17.58 3.10 -14.81
N ALA A 432 -18.04 4.24 -14.31
CA ALA A 432 -18.69 4.39 -13.02
C ALA A 432 -20.16 3.97 -13.09
N LEU A 433 -20.49 2.72 -12.76
CA LEU A 433 -21.85 2.20 -12.91
C LEU A 433 -22.84 2.79 -11.89
N TRP A 434 -22.37 3.42 -10.82
CA TRP A 434 -23.25 4.00 -9.79
C TRP A 434 -24.02 5.24 -10.26
N GLY A 435 -23.52 5.97 -11.26
CA GLY A 435 -24.25 7.07 -11.89
C GLY A 435 -24.50 6.87 -13.38
N SER A 436 -24.09 5.74 -13.94
CA SER A 436 -24.24 5.45 -15.37
C SER A 436 -25.67 5.03 -15.73
N GLN A 437 -26.11 5.44 -16.92
CA GLN A 437 -27.28 4.87 -17.59
C GLN A 437 -26.93 3.61 -18.41
N LEU A 438 -25.63 3.26 -18.50
CA LEU A 438 -25.15 2.07 -19.18
C LEU A 438 -25.11 0.90 -18.19
N ASN A 439 -25.52 -0.28 -18.66
CA ASN A 439 -25.50 -1.51 -17.88
C ASN A 439 -24.40 -2.49 -18.32
N THR A 440 -23.50 -2.06 -19.22
CA THR A 440 -22.49 -2.93 -19.84
C THR A 440 -21.11 -2.26 -19.84
N CYS A 441 -20.07 -3.09 -19.81
CA CYS A 441 -18.67 -2.66 -19.83
C CYS A 441 -18.04 -2.68 -21.22
N GLU A 442 -18.82 -2.87 -22.29
CA GLU A 442 -18.27 -3.12 -23.63
C GLU A 442 -17.41 -1.97 -24.17
N LEU A 443 -17.63 -0.76 -23.67
CA LEU A 443 -16.94 0.45 -24.10
C LEU A 443 -15.80 0.86 -23.15
N ALA A 444 -15.59 0.14 -22.04
CA ALA A 444 -14.63 0.47 -20.98
C ALA A 444 -13.63 -0.67 -20.75
N ASP A 445 -12.46 -0.36 -20.20
CA ASP A 445 -11.47 -1.36 -19.80
C ASP A 445 -11.89 -2.08 -18.50
N GLY A 446 -12.80 -1.48 -17.74
CA GLY A 446 -13.39 -2.02 -16.53
C GLY A 446 -14.62 -1.23 -16.09
N CYS A 447 -15.48 -1.87 -15.31
CA CYS A 447 -16.62 -1.21 -14.66
C CYS A 447 -16.45 -1.23 -13.15
N LEU A 448 -16.84 -0.12 -12.53
CA LEU A 448 -16.77 0.08 -11.10
C LEU A 448 -18.19 0.10 -10.54
N GLN A 449 -18.51 -0.83 -9.65
CA GLN A 449 -19.82 -0.89 -8.97
C GLN A 449 -19.88 0.13 -7.84
N LYS A 450 -18.74 0.43 -7.23
CA LYS A 450 -18.55 1.45 -6.20
C LYS A 450 -17.19 2.12 -6.34
N PRO A 451 -17.00 3.34 -5.81
CA PRO A 451 -15.73 4.07 -5.91
C PRO A 451 -14.49 3.30 -5.46
N ALA A 452 -14.63 2.42 -4.45
CA ALA A 452 -13.51 1.63 -3.93
C ALA A 452 -13.02 0.53 -4.89
N ASP A 453 -13.82 0.15 -5.90
CA ASP A 453 -13.40 -0.87 -6.88
C ASP A 453 -12.22 -0.36 -7.73
N LEU A 454 -12.05 0.96 -7.84
CA LEU A 454 -10.96 1.59 -8.55
C LEU A 454 -9.59 1.04 -8.12
N PHE A 455 -9.39 0.71 -6.83
CA PHE A 455 -8.13 0.17 -6.32
C PHE A 455 -7.73 -1.18 -6.93
N ALA A 456 -8.67 -1.94 -7.50
CA ALA A 456 -8.37 -3.19 -8.19
C ALA A 456 -7.89 -2.98 -9.63
N HIS A 457 -8.06 -1.76 -10.16
CA HIS A 457 -7.70 -1.36 -11.54
C HIS A 457 -6.47 -0.44 -11.60
N LEU A 458 -5.94 -0.05 -10.44
CA LEU A 458 -4.71 0.71 -10.31
C LEU A 458 -3.55 -0.26 -10.23
#